data_AF-A0A959NMW5-F1
#
_entry.id   AF-A0A959NMW5-F1
#
_cell.length_a   1.000
_cell.length_b   1.000
_cell.length_c   1.000
_cell.angle_alpha   90.00
_cell.angle_beta   90.00
_cell.angle_gamma   90.00
#
_symmetry.space_group_name_H-M   'P 1'
#
loop_
_entity.id
_entity.type
_entity.pdbx_description
1 polymer ?
#
loop_
_entity_poly.entity_id
_entity_poly.type
_entity_poly.pdbx_seq_one_letter_code
_entity_poly.pdbx_strand_id
1 'polypeptide(L)'
;LMFNWKVCKHVKSNAIVYGKSDRTLGIGAGQMSRVDSSRIAVEKAKQHGHSLEGAVAASDAFFPFADGVEEIAASGITSIVQPGGSVRDDEVIEAANKKNISMLFTGIRNFKH
;
A
#
# COMPACT_ATOMS: atom_id res chain seq x y z
N LEU A 1 9.85 2.17 -4.70
CA LEU A 1 9.51 1.36 -3.50
C LEU A 1 10.18 1.87 -2.23
N MET A 2 11.52 2.01 -2.17
CA MET A 2 12.23 2.40 -0.94
C MET A 2 11.82 3.77 -0.37
N PHE A 3 11.55 4.77 -1.21
CA PHE A 3 11.05 6.08 -0.76
C PHE A 3 9.73 5.94 0.01
N ASN A 4 8.71 5.33 -0.61
CA ASN A 4 7.41 5.11 0.04
C ASN A 4 7.53 4.28 1.32
N TRP A 5 8.40 3.27 1.35
CA TRP A 5 8.64 2.47 2.56
C TRP A 5 9.17 3.33 3.72
N LYS A 6 10.15 4.20 3.44
CA LYS A 6 10.69 5.14 4.43
C LYS A 6 9.62 6.12 4.91
N VAL A 7 8.81 6.66 4.00
CA VAL A 7 7.70 7.56 4.38
C VAL A 7 6.68 6.83 5.24
N CYS A 8 6.26 5.63 4.84
CA CYS A 8 5.23 4.84 5.52
C CYS A 8 5.55 4.61 7.00
N LYS A 9 6.83 4.40 7.34
CA LYS A 9 7.31 4.30 8.74
C LYS A 9 6.95 5.52 9.61
N HIS A 10 6.78 6.69 9.02
CA HIS A 10 6.47 7.92 9.76
C HIS A 10 4.97 8.22 9.84
N VAL A 11 4.14 7.52 9.07
CA VAL A 11 2.68 7.69 9.02
C VAL A 11 2.01 6.89 10.15
N LYS A 12 0.92 7.43 10.69
CA LYS A 12 0.14 6.80 11.76
C LYS A 12 -0.61 5.57 11.23
N SER A 13 -0.50 4.46 11.94
CA SER A 13 -1.09 3.17 11.56
C SER A 13 -2.61 3.15 11.69
N ASN A 14 -3.34 2.41 10.86
CA ASN A 14 -2.85 1.62 9.73
C ASN A 14 -2.57 2.51 8.51
N ALA A 15 -1.39 2.37 7.90
CA ALA A 15 -0.92 3.30 6.87
C ALA A 15 -0.82 2.66 5.47
N ILE A 16 -1.28 3.39 4.46
CA ILE A 16 -1.05 3.11 3.03
C ILE A 16 -0.49 4.38 2.38
N VAL A 17 0.68 4.26 1.75
CA VAL A 17 1.36 5.37 1.07
C VAL A 17 1.50 5.05 -0.40
N TYR A 18 0.82 5.82 -1.24
CA TYR A 18 1.01 5.84 -2.69
C TYR A 18 2.01 6.93 -3.08
N GLY A 19 2.87 6.62 -4.04
CA GLY A 19 3.94 7.53 -4.44
C GLY A 19 4.81 7.01 -5.56
N LYS A 20 5.66 7.89 -6.07
CA LYS A 20 6.73 7.57 -7.04
C LYS A 20 8.09 7.58 -6.32
N SER A 21 9.17 7.46 -7.08
CA SER A 21 10.53 7.46 -6.51
C SER A 21 10.91 8.75 -5.78
N ASP A 22 10.24 9.86 -6.09
CA ASP A 22 10.60 11.23 -5.67
C ASP A 22 9.56 11.92 -4.78
N ARG A 23 8.29 11.49 -4.81
CA ARG A 23 7.19 12.15 -4.10
C ARG A 23 6.06 11.22 -3.71
N THR A 24 5.33 11.59 -2.67
CA THR A 24 4.05 10.97 -2.30
C THR A 24 2.93 11.53 -3.16
N LEU A 25 1.98 10.69 -3.55
CA LEU A 25 0.81 11.07 -4.34
C LEU A 25 -0.48 11.00 -3.53
N GLY A 26 -0.54 10.10 -2.55
CA GLY A 26 -1.68 9.94 -1.66
C GLY A 26 -1.28 9.17 -0.40
N ILE A 27 -1.79 9.57 0.75
CA ILE A 27 -1.50 8.93 2.03
C ILE A 27 -2.81 8.71 2.78
N GLY A 28 -3.01 7.50 3.25
CA GLY A 28 -4.08 7.12 4.16
C GLY A 28 -3.47 6.67 5.48
N ALA A 29 -3.99 7.20 6.57
CA ALA A 29 -3.40 7.06 7.89
C ALA A 29 -4.49 6.90 8.95
N GLY A 30 -4.16 6.18 10.03
CA GLY A 30 -4.97 6.15 11.25
C GLY A 30 -6.27 5.36 11.17
N GLN A 31 -6.50 4.57 10.11
CA GLN A 31 -7.74 3.83 9.96
C GLN A 31 -7.70 2.48 10.66
N MET A 32 -8.89 2.00 11.06
CA MET A 32 -9.06 0.66 11.62
C MET A 32 -8.80 -0.42 10.56
N SER A 33 -9.18 -0.18 9.30
CA SER A 33 -8.93 -1.06 8.16
C SER A 33 -7.90 -0.49 7.19
N ARG A 34 -6.99 -1.33 6.68
CA ARG A 34 -6.04 -0.95 5.62
C ARG A 34 -6.74 -0.65 4.30
N VAL A 35 -7.88 -1.29 4.03
CA VAL A 35 -8.70 -1.01 2.85
C VAL A 35 -9.20 0.44 2.89
N ASP A 36 -9.63 0.92 4.06
CA ASP A 36 -10.08 2.30 4.21
C ASP A 36 -8.92 3.28 4.07
N SER A 37 -7.75 2.97 4.65
CA SER A 37 -6.53 3.76 4.40
C SER A 37 -6.19 3.84 2.91
N SER A 38 -6.29 2.72 2.19
CA SER A 38 -6.09 2.69 0.73
C SER A 38 -7.07 3.62 0.01
N ARG A 39 -8.38 3.50 0.29
CA ARG A 39 -9.43 4.31 -0.33
C ARG A 39 -9.23 5.80 -0.08
N ILE A 40 -8.96 6.19 1.16
CA ILE A 40 -8.70 7.59 1.52
C ILE A 40 -7.50 8.13 0.74
N ALA A 41 -6.43 7.34 0.62
CA ALA A 41 -5.23 7.76 -0.09
C ALA A 41 -5.48 7.93 -1.60
N VAL A 42 -6.26 7.03 -2.21
CA VAL A 42 -6.70 7.14 -3.62
C VAL A 42 -7.60 8.35 -3.83
N GLU A 43 -8.56 8.57 -2.94
CA GLU A 43 -9.46 9.72 -3.00
C GLU A 43 -8.68 11.04 -2.88
N LYS A 44 -7.73 11.11 -1.93
CA LYS A 44 -6.87 12.29 -1.77
C LYS A 44 -6.00 12.54 -3.00
N ALA A 45 -5.44 11.49 -3.61
CA ALA A 45 -4.69 11.65 -4.86
C ALA A 45 -5.59 12.24 -5.97
N LYS A 46 -6.80 11.72 -6.14
CA LYS A 46 -7.79 12.23 -7.11
C LYS A 46 -8.18 13.69 -6.85
N GLN A 47 -8.47 14.04 -5.59
CA GLN A 47 -8.83 15.42 -5.20
C GLN A 47 -7.73 16.43 -5.57
N HIS A 48 -6.46 16.03 -5.54
CA HIS A 48 -5.32 16.88 -5.91
C HIS A 48 -4.90 16.74 -7.38
N GLY A 49 -5.68 16.02 -8.20
CA GLY A 49 -5.38 15.81 -9.62
C GLY A 49 -4.15 14.93 -9.87
N HIS A 50 -3.77 14.09 -8.91
CA HIS A 50 -2.65 13.17 -9.05
C HIS A 50 -3.11 11.83 -9.65
N SER A 51 -2.47 11.42 -10.76
CA SER A 51 -2.61 10.06 -11.27
C SER A 51 -1.75 9.09 -10.47
N LEU A 52 -2.35 7.96 -10.09
CA LEU A 52 -1.69 6.84 -9.42
C LEU A 52 -1.15 5.78 -10.40
N GLU A 53 -1.41 5.97 -11.70
CA GLU A 53 -0.94 5.06 -12.73
C GLU A 53 0.59 4.97 -12.75
N GLY A 54 1.10 3.74 -12.68
CA GLY A 54 2.54 3.47 -12.63
C GLY A 54 3.20 3.80 -11.29
N ALA A 55 2.43 4.25 -10.28
CA ALA A 55 2.96 4.50 -8.95
C ALA A 55 3.14 3.20 -8.15
N VAL A 56 3.75 3.32 -6.97
CA VAL A 56 3.96 2.21 -6.04
C VAL A 56 3.24 2.46 -4.73
N ALA A 57 2.89 1.40 -4.02
CA ALA A 57 2.26 1.45 -2.70
C ALA A 57 3.18 0.88 -1.62
N ALA A 58 3.10 1.42 -0.41
CA ALA A 58 3.73 0.86 0.78
C ALA A 58 2.70 0.71 1.91
N SER A 59 2.70 -0.44 2.59
CA SER A 59 1.91 -0.66 3.81
C SER A 59 2.80 -0.96 5.00
N ASP A 60 2.53 -0.29 6.12
CA ASP A 60 3.31 -0.37 7.36
C ASP A 60 3.26 -1.73 8.06
N ALA A 61 2.19 -2.49 7.83
CA ALA A 61 2.02 -3.88 8.25
C ALA A 61 1.45 -4.75 7.13
N PHE A 62 1.31 -6.04 7.41
CA PHE A 62 0.89 -6.99 6.40
C PHE A 62 -0.58 -6.85 6.01
N PHE A 63 -0.93 -7.38 4.83
CA PHE A 63 -2.33 -7.53 4.40
C PHE A 63 -2.90 -8.83 4.95
N PRO A 64 -3.99 -8.78 5.75
CA PRO A 64 -4.59 -10.00 6.29
C PRO A 64 -5.37 -10.80 5.23
N PHE A 65 -5.84 -10.13 4.17
CA PHE A 65 -6.63 -10.71 3.09
C PHE A 65 -6.26 -10.06 1.74
N ALA A 66 -6.68 -10.70 0.64
CA ALA A 66 -6.43 -10.23 -0.73
C ALA A 66 -7.13 -8.90 -1.08
N ASP A 67 -8.21 -8.56 -0.38
CA ASP A 67 -9.03 -7.36 -0.62
C ASP A 67 -8.22 -6.05 -0.63
N GLY A 68 -7.25 -5.92 0.28
CA GLY A 68 -6.35 -4.77 0.34
C GLY A 68 -5.47 -4.65 -0.91
N VAL A 69 -5.02 -5.77 -1.46
CA VAL A 69 -4.23 -5.81 -2.71
C VAL A 69 -5.11 -5.50 -3.91
N GLU A 70 -6.33 -6.04 -3.94
CA GLU A 70 -7.29 -5.77 -5.02
C GLU A 70 -7.68 -4.30 -5.09
N GLU A 71 -7.92 -3.66 -3.94
CA GLU A 71 -8.20 -2.23 -3.84
C GLU A 71 -7.00 -1.40 -4.34
N ILE A 72 -5.78 -1.77 -3.93
CA ILE A 72 -4.55 -1.12 -4.43
C ILE A 72 -4.42 -1.31 -5.94
N ALA A 73 -4.67 -2.52 -6.45
CA ALA A 73 -4.56 -2.85 -7.87
C ALA A 73 -5.52 -2.04 -8.73
N ALA A 74 -6.74 -1.81 -8.25
CA ALA A 74 -7.75 -1.00 -8.94
C ALA A 74 -7.31 0.47 -9.15
N SER A 75 -6.29 0.94 -8.42
CA SER A 75 -5.76 2.30 -8.55
C SER A 75 -4.63 2.47 -9.59
N GLY A 76 -4.22 1.39 -10.29
CA GLY A 76 -3.21 1.45 -11.36
C GLY A 76 -1.75 1.33 -10.87
N ILE A 77 -1.56 0.74 -9.69
CA ILE A 77 -0.26 0.55 -9.05
C ILE A 77 0.49 -0.64 -9.64
N THR A 78 1.81 -0.49 -9.79
CA THR A 78 2.68 -1.51 -10.39
C THR A 78 3.43 -2.34 -9.35
N SER A 79 3.57 -1.83 -8.13
CA SER A 79 4.32 -2.53 -7.09
C SER A 79 3.85 -2.18 -5.67
N ILE A 80 3.92 -3.17 -4.78
CA ILE A 80 3.57 -3.07 -3.36
C ILE A 80 4.76 -3.51 -2.51
N VAL A 81 5.08 -2.75 -1.46
CA VAL A 81 5.99 -3.18 -0.39
C VAL A 81 5.24 -3.29 0.93
N GLN A 82 5.39 -4.44 1.60
CA GLN A 82 4.77 -4.73 2.90
C GLN A 82 5.68 -5.68 3.71
N PRO A 83 5.44 -5.90 5.01
CA PRO A 83 6.29 -6.80 5.80
C PRO A 83 6.16 -8.28 5.45
N GLY A 84 4.97 -8.73 5.04
CA GLY A 84 4.62 -10.15 5.05
C GLY A 84 4.41 -10.69 6.47
N GLY A 85 4.07 -11.97 6.58
CA GLY A 85 3.81 -12.69 7.83
C GLY A 85 2.34 -12.97 8.11
N SER A 86 1.45 -12.85 7.12
CA SER A 86 0.06 -13.32 7.24
C SER A 86 0.00 -14.84 7.09
N VAL A 87 -0.92 -15.49 7.81
CA VAL A 87 -1.26 -16.90 7.56
C VAL A 87 -1.82 -17.09 6.13
N ARG A 88 -2.31 -16.01 5.52
CA ARG A 88 -2.90 -15.97 4.17
C ARG A 88 -2.01 -15.26 3.14
N ASP A 89 -0.70 -15.18 3.36
CA ASP A 89 0.20 -14.52 2.39
C ASP A 89 0.12 -15.14 1.00
N ASP A 90 -0.13 -16.44 0.88
CA ASP A 90 -0.29 -17.12 -0.42
C ASP A 90 -1.49 -16.56 -1.23
N GLU A 91 -2.63 -16.31 -0.57
CA GLU A 91 -3.81 -15.71 -1.20
C GLU A 91 -3.52 -14.26 -1.66
N VAL A 92 -2.76 -13.52 -0.84
CA VAL A 92 -2.37 -12.13 -1.11
C VAL A 92 -1.38 -12.05 -2.28
N ILE A 93 -0.43 -12.98 -2.36
CA ILE A 93 0.54 -13.10 -3.46
C ILE A 93 -0.19 -13.50 -4.74
N GLU A 94 -1.11 -14.46 -4.69
CA GLU A 94 -1.90 -14.88 -5.84
C GLU A 94 -2.71 -13.71 -6.40
N ALA A 95 -3.33 -12.90 -5.54
CA ALA A 95 -4.04 -11.69 -5.94
C ALA A 95 -3.13 -10.67 -6.63
N ALA A 96 -1.92 -10.44 -6.11
CA ALA A 96 -0.94 -9.56 -6.74
C ALA A 96 -0.50 -10.09 -8.12
N ASN A 97 -0.23 -11.39 -8.23
CA ASN A 97 0.15 -12.04 -9.48
C ASN A 97 -0.95 -11.95 -10.54
N LYS A 98 -2.21 -12.21 -10.17
CA LYS A 98 -3.38 -12.06 -11.07
C LYS A 98 -3.52 -10.63 -11.62
N LYS A 99 -3.01 -9.63 -10.90
CA LYS A 99 -3.03 -8.22 -11.28
C LYS A 99 -1.71 -7.72 -11.87
N ASN A 100 -0.73 -8.60 -12.08
CA ASN A 100 0.63 -8.26 -12.54
C ASN A 100 1.33 -7.20 -11.66
N ILE A 101 1.13 -7.28 -10.34
CA ILE A 101 1.74 -6.36 -9.38
C ILE A 101 2.93 -7.05 -8.73
N SER A 102 4.09 -6.39 -8.79
CA SER A 102 5.26 -6.86 -8.06
C SER A 102 5.07 -6.63 -6.55
N MET A 103 5.19 -7.68 -5.75
CA MET A 103 5.05 -7.60 -4.30
C MET A 103 6.38 -7.89 -3.61
N LEU A 104 6.81 -7.00 -2.71
CA LEU A 104 8.02 -7.15 -1.92
C LEU A 104 7.71 -7.33 -0.44
N PHE A 105 8.30 -8.35 0.18
CA PHE A 105 8.25 -8.58 1.62
C PHE A 105 9.52 -8.07 2.30
N THR A 106 9.36 -7.26 3.34
CA THR A 106 10.50 -6.69 4.09
C THR A 106 10.85 -7.44 5.36
N GLY A 107 9.92 -8.25 5.90
CA GLY A 107 10.04 -8.89 7.21
C GLY A 107 10.03 -7.92 8.40
N ILE A 108 9.84 -6.62 8.18
CA ILE A 108 9.94 -5.58 9.22
C ILE A 108 8.66 -4.77 9.26
N ARG A 109 7.93 -4.84 10.38
CA ARG A 109 6.72 -4.03 10.61
C ARG A 109 7.07 -2.64 11.15
N ASN A 110 6.53 -1.58 10.55
CA ASN A 110 6.74 -0.19 10.97
C ASN A 110 5.48 0.44 11.59
N PHE A 111 4.88 -0.21 12.60
CA PHE A 111 3.67 0.28 13.23
C PHE A 111 3.93 1.55 14.06
N LYS A 112 3.05 2.55 13.97
CA LYS A 112 3.15 3.82 14.67
C LYS A 112 1.78 4.32 15.16
N HIS A 113 1.60 4.33 16.47
CA HIS A 113 0.49 5.03 17.15
C HIS A 113 0.66 6.54 17.01
#